data_AF-A0A949GUF5-F1
#
_entry.id   AF-A0A949GUF5-F1
#
_cell.length_a   1.000
_cell.length_b   1.000
_cell.length_c   1.000
_cell.angle_alpha   90.00
_cell.angle_beta   90.00
_cell.angle_gamma   90.00
#
_symmetry.space_group_name_H-M   'P 1'
#
loop_
_entity.id
_entity.type
_entity.pdbx_description
1 polymer ?
#
loop_
_entity_poly.entity_id
_entity_poly.type
_entity_poly.pdbx_seq_one_letter_code
_entity_poly.pdbx_strand_id
1 'polypeptide(L)'
;LASHPGVFGAGELTYVQDFILEGHAGGDYPADVATISNDTLHQFGRRYLERINTLAPQAKRIVDKLPANFRHIGLIHLALPNARIIHLRRDPVDTCFSCYTKLFLNGLNYTYDLGELGRYYKAYEALMAHWRAVLQPGVMLDVQYETLADNTAEEIRRIVVFCGLEWDDHCLKFYETKRAVRTLSDLQVRQPMFKSSIGRSQPYQEWLQPLRDALK
;
A
#
# COMPACT_ATOMS: atom_id res chain seq x y z
N LEU A 1 -2.26 1.35 -12.94
CA LEU A 1 -0.82 1.00 -13.05
C LEU A 1 -0.57 -0.33 -13.75
N ALA A 2 -0.95 -1.49 -13.21
CA ALA A 2 -0.62 -2.79 -13.83
C ALA A 2 -1.28 -3.08 -15.20
N SER A 3 -2.19 -2.22 -15.66
CA SER A 3 -2.77 -2.25 -17.00
C SER A 3 -1.93 -1.46 -18.02
N HIS A 4 -0.98 -0.67 -17.55
CA HIS A 4 0.00 0.01 -18.40
C HIS A 4 0.97 -1.03 -18.98
N PRO A 5 1.26 -1.03 -20.30
CA PRO A 5 2.06 -2.07 -20.95
C PRO A 5 3.49 -2.18 -20.41
N GLY A 6 4.07 -1.08 -19.95
CA GLY A 6 5.39 -1.06 -19.30
C GLY A 6 5.43 -1.47 -17.83
N VAL A 7 4.30 -1.85 -17.21
CA VAL A 7 4.22 -2.10 -15.76
C VAL A 7 3.81 -3.53 -15.48
N PHE A 8 4.61 -4.24 -14.71
CA PHE A 8 4.24 -5.53 -14.13
C PHE A 8 3.72 -5.33 -12.71
N GLY A 9 2.50 -5.80 -12.41
CA GLY A 9 2.01 -5.78 -11.04
C GLY A 9 2.23 -7.13 -10.36
N ALA A 10 3.17 -7.17 -9.42
CA ALA A 10 3.63 -8.39 -8.75
C ALA A 10 2.69 -8.90 -7.66
N GLY A 11 1.70 -8.11 -7.25
CA GLY A 11 0.75 -8.48 -6.20
C GLY A 11 1.27 -8.12 -4.81
N GLU A 12 0.89 -8.92 -3.82
CA GLU A 12 1.31 -8.77 -2.42
C GLU A 12 2.60 -9.57 -2.18
N LEU A 13 3.78 -8.93 -2.35
CA LEU A 13 5.05 -9.60 -2.09
C LEU A 13 5.43 -9.47 -0.61
N THR A 14 5.85 -10.56 0.01
CA THR A 14 6.35 -10.57 1.40
C THR A 14 7.83 -10.26 1.51
N TYR A 15 8.52 -9.96 0.40
CA TYR A 15 9.99 -9.97 0.34
C TYR A 15 10.65 -9.02 1.34
N VAL A 16 10.08 -7.83 1.57
CA VAL A 16 10.59 -6.90 2.60
C VAL A 16 10.56 -7.57 3.98
N GLN A 17 9.45 -8.21 4.33
CA GLN A 17 9.29 -8.92 5.59
C GLN A 17 10.22 -10.15 5.66
N ASP A 18 10.30 -10.95 4.59
CA ASP A 18 11.21 -12.10 4.51
C ASP A 18 12.65 -11.67 4.81
N PHE A 19 13.14 -10.62 4.15
CA PHE A 19 14.51 -10.13 4.33
C PHE A 19 14.76 -9.54 5.73
N ILE A 20 13.76 -8.91 6.35
CA ILE A 20 13.86 -8.49 7.76
C ILE A 20 14.03 -9.72 8.65
N LEU A 21 13.21 -10.76 8.47
CA LEU A 21 13.26 -11.98 9.27
C LEU A 21 14.53 -12.82 9.03
N GLU A 22 15.12 -12.73 7.84
CA GLU A 22 16.41 -13.33 7.49
C GLU A 22 17.62 -12.54 8.04
N GLY A 23 17.38 -11.44 8.76
CA GLY A 23 18.44 -10.61 9.36
C GLY A 23 19.17 -9.71 8.36
N HIS A 24 18.59 -9.45 7.20
CA HIS A 24 19.18 -8.55 6.18
C HIS A 24 18.89 -7.07 6.44
N ALA A 25 18.11 -6.76 7.47
CA ALA A 25 17.74 -5.40 7.86
C ALA A 25 18.24 -5.04 9.27
N GLY A 26 19.38 -5.61 9.70
CA GLY A 26 19.84 -5.51 11.08
C GLY A 26 19.54 -6.78 11.90
N GLY A 27 20.10 -6.84 13.10
CA GLY A 27 19.90 -7.95 14.04
C GLY A 27 18.66 -7.79 14.92
N ASP A 28 18.22 -6.55 15.17
CA ASP A 28 17.09 -6.23 16.05
C ASP A 28 16.18 -5.15 15.43
N TYR A 29 15.76 -5.36 14.18
CA TYR A 29 14.88 -4.43 13.49
C TYR A 29 13.49 -4.38 14.18
N PRO A 30 12.91 -3.19 14.42
CA PRO A 30 13.36 -1.86 13.98
C PRO A 30 14.24 -1.11 15.00
N ALA A 31 14.56 -1.68 16.16
CA ALA A 31 15.27 -1.00 17.23
C ALA A 31 16.71 -0.58 16.83
N ASP A 32 17.35 -1.35 15.96
CA ASP A 32 18.71 -1.10 15.49
C ASP A 32 18.78 -0.34 14.14
N VAL A 33 17.65 0.13 13.60
CA VAL A 33 17.58 0.70 12.24
C VAL A 33 18.57 1.85 12.01
N ALA A 34 18.82 2.67 13.04
CA ALA A 34 19.75 3.79 12.99
C ALA A 34 21.23 3.37 12.91
N THR A 35 21.52 2.10 13.20
CA THR A 35 22.88 1.52 13.22
C THR A 35 23.17 0.64 12.01
N ILE A 36 22.17 0.38 11.17
CA ILE A 36 22.34 -0.40 9.94
C ILE A 36 23.32 0.33 9.02
N SER A 37 24.38 -0.37 8.60
CA SER A 37 25.37 0.18 7.69
C SER A 37 24.79 0.43 6.29
N ASN A 38 25.36 1.40 5.56
CA ASN A 38 25.00 1.63 4.15
C ASN A 38 25.23 0.38 3.29
N ASP A 39 26.27 -0.42 3.58
CA ASP A 39 26.54 -1.67 2.85
C ASP A 39 25.42 -2.71 3.06
N THR A 40 24.91 -2.82 4.28
CA THR A 40 23.75 -3.69 4.60
C THR A 40 22.52 -3.22 3.83
N LEU A 41 22.22 -1.92 3.82
CA LEU A 41 21.09 -1.35 3.08
C LEU A 41 21.23 -1.58 1.56
N HIS A 42 22.42 -1.38 1.01
CA HIS A 42 22.69 -1.65 -0.41
C HIS A 42 22.54 -3.14 -0.75
N GLN A 43 23.00 -4.04 0.12
CA GLN A 43 22.82 -5.47 -0.06
C GLN A 43 21.33 -5.88 -0.01
N PHE A 44 20.57 -5.33 0.94
CA PHE A 44 19.12 -5.53 1.01
C PHE A 44 18.46 -5.10 -0.31
N GLY A 45 18.76 -3.87 -0.77
CA GLY A 45 18.20 -3.31 -2.00
C GLY A 45 18.53 -4.17 -3.22
N ARG A 46 19.80 -4.59 -3.36
CA ARG A 46 20.25 -5.47 -4.44
C ARG A 46 19.51 -6.81 -4.45
N ARG A 47 19.41 -7.47 -3.28
CA ARG A 47 18.69 -8.76 -3.16
C ARG A 47 17.21 -8.61 -3.50
N TYR A 48 16.58 -7.53 -3.06
CA TYR A 48 15.19 -7.23 -3.41
C TYR A 48 15.04 -7.04 -4.92
N LEU A 49 15.89 -6.22 -5.55
CA LEU A 49 15.88 -5.99 -6.99
C LEU A 49 16.13 -7.27 -7.79
N GLU A 50 17.11 -8.08 -7.40
CA GLU A 50 17.40 -9.39 -8.02
C GLU A 50 16.15 -10.29 -7.96
N ARG A 51 15.52 -10.40 -6.79
CA ARG A 51 14.34 -11.26 -6.60
C ARG A 51 13.14 -10.77 -7.41
N ILE A 52 12.79 -9.48 -7.38
CA ILE A 52 11.64 -8.96 -8.15
C ILE A 52 11.89 -9.00 -9.65
N ASN A 53 13.13 -8.82 -10.12
CA ASN A 53 13.45 -8.82 -11.55
C ASN A 53 13.18 -10.19 -12.19
N THR A 54 13.26 -11.29 -11.42
CA THR A 54 12.87 -12.63 -11.90
C THR A 54 11.40 -12.73 -12.29
N LEU A 55 10.53 -11.89 -11.70
CA LEU A 55 9.08 -11.93 -11.96
C LEU A 55 8.73 -11.34 -13.34
N ALA A 56 9.47 -10.31 -13.76
CA ALA A 56 9.24 -9.64 -15.04
C ALA A 56 10.50 -8.92 -15.55
N PRO A 57 11.48 -9.64 -16.14
CA PRO A 57 12.77 -9.09 -16.55
C PRO A 57 12.69 -7.96 -17.60
N GLN A 58 11.57 -7.86 -18.31
CA GLN A 58 11.33 -6.89 -19.39
C GLN A 58 10.46 -5.70 -18.94
N ALA A 59 9.93 -5.69 -17.72
CA ALA A 59 9.05 -4.63 -17.27
C ALA A 59 9.83 -3.35 -16.94
N LYS A 60 9.35 -2.18 -17.39
CA LYS A 60 9.95 -0.88 -17.05
C LYS A 60 9.78 -0.54 -15.57
N ARG A 61 8.66 -0.98 -14.98
CA ARG A 61 8.34 -0.82 -13.55
C ARG A 61 7.68 -2.09 -13.02
N ILE A 62 7.96 -2.40 -11.76
CA ILE A 62 7.28 -3.45 -11.01
C ILE A 62 6.52 -2.81 -9.85
N VAL A 63 5.25 -3.16 -9.69
CA VAL A 63 4.42 -2.73 -8.56
C VAL A 63 4.31 -3.87 -7.56
N ASP A 64 4.95 -3.70 -6.41
CA ASP A 64 4.68 -4.43 -5.19
C ASP A 64 3.59 -3.70 -4.40
N LYS A 65 2.45 -4.36 -4.19
CA LYS A 65 1.31 -3.82 -3.45
C LYS A 65 1.02 -4.76 -2.30
N LEU A 66 1.69 -4.54 -1.16
CA LEU A 66 1.34 -5.13 0.12
C LEU A 66 0.95 -4.00 1.10
N PRO A 67 -0.30 -3.93 1.61
CA PRO A 67 -0.72 -2.85 2.50
C PRO A 67 0.22 -2.67 3.70
N ALA A 68 0.67 -3.78 4.28
CA ALA A 68 1.56 -3.80 5.44
C ALA A 68 2.94 -3.16 5.24
N ASN A 69 3.36 -2.88 3.98
CA ASN A 69 4.63 -2.19 3.69
C ASN A 69 4.70 -0.78 4.28
N PHE A 70 3.57 -0.18 4.67
CA PHE A 70 3.55 1.13 5.35
C PHE A 70 4.43 1.17 6.61
N ARG A 71 4.61 0.02 7.28
CA ARG A 71 5.46 -0.12 8.47
C ARG A 71 6.95 0.06 8.17
N HIS A 72 7.36 -0.18 6.92
CA HIS A 72 8.75 -0.31 6.52
C HIS A 72 9.18 0.76 5.50
N ILE A 73 8.37 1.81 5.26
CA ILE A 73 8.65 2.82 4.24
C ILE A 73 10.04 3.45 4.41
N GLY A 74 10.47 3.75 5.64
CA GLY A 74 11.82 4.27 5.91
C GLY A 74 12.92 3.31 5.42
N LEU A 75 12.84 2.04 5.78
CA LEU A 75 13.79 1.01 5.33
C LEU A 75 13.76 0.84 3.79
N ILE A 76 12.56 0.79 3.20
CA ILE A 76 12.39 0.70 1.75
C ILE A 76 13.05 1.89 1.06
N HIS A 77 12.86 3.11 1.55
CA HIS A 77 13.47 4.30 0.97
C HIS A 77 15.00 4.28 1.07
N LEU A 78 15.54 3.83 2.21
CA LEU A 78 16.99 3.73 2.41
C LEU A 78 17.63 2.67 1.50
N ALA A 79 17.00 1.50 1.36
CA ALA A 79 17.54 0.41 0.56
C ALA A 79 17.23 0.53 -0.94
N LEU A 80 16.13 1.18 -1.30
CA LEU A 80 15.65 1.39 -2.67
C LEU A 80 15.35 2.88 -2.88
N PRO A 81 16.38 3.75 -2.96
CA PRO A 81 16.20 5.20 -2.99
C PRO A 81 15.40 5.72 -4.19
N ASN A 82 15.31 4.92 -5.27
CA ASN A 82 14.53 5.23 -6.47
C ASN A 82 13.09 4.68 -6.43
N ALA A 83 12.68 4.01 -5.36
CA ALA A 83 11.32 3.53 -5.21
C ALA A 83 10.35 4.71 -5.01
N ARG A 84 9.20 4.63 -5.68
CA ARG A 84 8.08 5.57 -5.51
C ARG A 84 7.02 4.91 -4.64
N ILE A 85 6.58 5.62 -3.60
CA ILE A 85 5.56 5.14 -2.67
C ILE A 85 4.22 5.79 -3.02
N ILE A 86 3.20 4.97 -3.31
CA ILE A 86 1.83 5.45 -3.44
C ILE A 86 1.08 5.05 -2.20
N HIS A 87 0.60 6.05 -1.48
CA HIS A 87 -0.18 5.87 -0.28
C HIS A 87 -1.65 6.16 -0.58
N LEU A 88 -2.44 5.09 -0.70
CA LEU A 88 -3.88 5.20 -0.89
C LEU A 88 -4.58 5.27 0.47
N ARG A 89 -5.25 6.39 0.72
CA ARG A 89 -6.06 6.63 1.91
C ARG A 89 -7.54 6.65 1.54
N ARG A 90 -8.37 6.27 2.50
CA ARG A 90 -9.83 6.30 2.41
C ARG A 90 -10.38 6.76 3.76
N ASP A 91 -11.65 7.16 3.83
CA ASP A 91 -12.32 7.45 5.09
C ASP A 91 -11.98 6.40 6.18
N PRO A 92 -11.54 6.83 7.38
CA PRO A 92 -11.12 5.93 8.46
C PRO A 92 -12.21 4.96 8.92
N VAL A 93 -13.45 5.42 9.04
CA VAL A 93 -14.57 4.61 9.55
C VAL A 93 -14.93 3.53 8.53
N ASP A 94 -15.05 3.91 7.26
CA ASP A 94 -15.28 3.00 6.15
C ASP A 94 -14.15 1.97 5.97
N THR A 95 -12.90 2.39 6.16
CA THR A 95 -11.73 1.50 6.08
C THR A 95 -11.77 0.45 7.19
N CYS A 96 -11.92 0.90 8.43
CA CYS A 96 -12.01 0.02 9.58
C CYS A 96 -13.23 -0.91 9.48
N PHE A 97 -14.40 -0.39 9.11
CA PHE A 97 -15.59 -1.20 8.90
C PHE A 97 -15.39 -2.26 7.79
N SER A 98 -14.69 -1.92 6.72
CA SER A 98 -14.33 -2.88 5.67
C SER A 98 -13.40 -3.98 6.17
N CYS A 99 -12.48 -3.68 7.10
CA CYS A 99 -11.65 -4.70 7.74
C CYS A 99 -12.47 -5.58 8.70
N TYR A 100 -13.30 -4.96 9.54
CA TYR A 100 -14.12 -5.66 10.53
C TYR A 100 -15.09 -6.68 9.91
N THR A 101 -15.61 -6.38 8.72
CA THR A 101 -16.57 -7.25 8.01
C THR A 101 -15.92 -8.35 7.16
N LYS A 102 -14.60 -8.53 7.23
CA LYS A 102 -13.85 -9.52 6.45
C LYS A 102 -13.20 -10.56 7.35
N LEU A 103 -13.33 -11.83 6.97
CA LEU A 103 -12.60 -12.92 7.60
C LEU A 103 -11.21 -13.04 6.97
N PHE A 104 -10.20 -12.60 7.71
CA PHE A 104 -8.79 -12.81 7.39
C PHE A 104 -8.30 -14.13 7.99
N LEU A 105 -7.53 -14.88 7.20
CA LEU A 105 -7.07 -16.22 7.58
C LEU A 105 -6.06 -16.18 8.74
N ASN A 106 -5.14 -15.21 8.78
CA ASN A 106 -4.10 -15.10 9.81
C ASN A 106 -3.60 -13.66 9.99
N GLY A 107 -3.09 -13.34 11.18
CA GLY A 107 -2.19 -12.18 11.41
C GLY A 107 -2.85 -10.81 11.55
N LEU A 108 -4.18 -10.71 11.50
CA LEU A 108 -4.93 -9.45 11.55
C LEU A 108 -5.97 -9.41 12.68
N ASN A 109 -5.66 -10.01 13.83
CA ASN A 109 -6.62 -10.14 14.95
C ASN A 109 -7.19 -8.80 15.45
N TYR A 110 -6.44 -7.71 15.29
CA TYR A 110 -6.87 -6.36 15.63
C TYR A 110 -8.11 -5.91 14.85
N THR A 111 -8.45 -6.56 13.72
CA THR A 111 -9.63 -6.19 12.91
C THR A 111 -10.95 -6.63 13.52
N TYR A 112 -10.96 -7.44 14.58
CA TYR A 112 -12.19 -8.01 15.14
C TYR A 112 -12.63 -7.38 16.47
N ASP A 113 -11.94 -6.33 16.92
CA ASP A 113 -12.37 -5.45 18.00
C ASP A 113 -12.43 -4.02 17.48
N LEU A 114 -13.61 -3.38 17.56
CA LEU A 114 -13.83 -2.05 16.96
C LEU A 114 -12.95 -0.97 17.61
N GLY A 115 -12.70 -1.06 18.91
CA GLY A 115 -11.85 -0.10 19.61
C GLY A 115 -10.37 -0.30 19.26
N GLU A 116 -9.91 -1.54 19.21
CA GLU A 116 -8.55 -1.89 18.82
C GLU A 116 -8.27 -1.51 17.37
N LEU A 117 -9.22 -1.76 16.49
CA LEU A 117 -9.11 -1.37 15.09
C LEU A 117 -8.99 0.15 14.91
N GLY A 118 -9.74 0.93 15.69
CA GLY A 118 -9.59 2.38 15.72
C GLY A 118 -8.21 2.82 16.23
N ARG A 119 -7.73 2.24 17.35
CA ARG A 119 -6.38 2.52 17.89
C ARG A 119 -5.28 2.16 16.89
N TYR A 120 -5.39 1.00 16.24
CA TYR A 120 -4.47 0.57 15.19
C TYR A 120 -4.45 1.57 14.03
N TYR A 121 -5.62 2.03 13.59
CA TYR A 121 -5.72 3.04 12.53
C TYR A 121 -5.04 4.35 12.93
N LYS A 122 -5.22 4.83 14.17
CA LYS A 122 -4.54 6.04 14.66
C LYS A 122 -3.02 5.87 14.71
N ALA A 123 -2.53 4.70 15.13
CA ALA A 123 -1.11 4.39 15.09
C ALA A 123 -0.56 4.39 13.66
N TYR A 124 -1.32 3.84 12.70
CA TYR A 124 -1.02 3.93 11.28
C TYR A 124 -0.98 5.39 10.79
N GLU A 125 -1.98 6.22 11.12
CA GLU A 125 -2.00 7.63 10.72
C GLU A 125 -0.81 8.41 11.27
N ALA A 126 -0.46 8.18 12.54
CA ALA A 126 0.71 8.78 13.17
C ALA A 126 2.01 8.35 12.47
N LEU A 127 2.15 7.07 12.12
CA LEU A 127 3.31 6.58 11.38
C LEU A 127 3.40 7.17 9.97
N MET A 128 2.28 7.26 9.26
CA MET A 128 2.24 7.90 7.94
C MET A 128 2.51 9.40 8.01
N ALA A 129 2.12 10.08 9.10
CA ALA A 129 2.48 11.47 9.34
C ALA A 129 3.99 11.63 9.55
N HIS A 130 4.61 10.71 10.31
CA HIS A 130 6.05 10.66 10.45
C HIS A 130 6.74 10.48 9.09
N TRP A 131 6.32 9.53 8.26
CA TRP A 131 6.90 9.33 6.92
C TRP A 131 6.79 10.56 6.03
N ARG A 132 5.64 11.26 6.04
CA ARG A 132 5.48 12.52 5.32
C ARG A 132 6.45 13.61 5.78
N ALA A 133 6.78 13.63 7.07
CA ALA A 133 7.67 14.63 7.64
C ALA A 133 9.16 14.37 7.33
N VAL A 134 9.57 13.10 7.19
CA VAL A 134 11.00 12.74 7.06
C VAL A 134 11.43 12.37 5.64
N LEU A 135 10.50 12.00 4.75
CA LEU A 135 10.83 11.65 3.37
C LEU A 135 11.04 12.88 2.49
N GLN A 136 11.94 12.76 1.53
CA GLN A 136 12.18 13.82 0.55
C GLN A 136 10.93 14.06 -0.33
N PRO A 137 10.67 15.31 -0.75
CA PRO A 137 9.61 15.61 -1.71
C PRO A 137 9.71 14.74 -2.97
N GLY A 138 8.57 14.20 -3.41
CA GLY A 138 8.48 13.34 -4.59
C GLY A 138 8.77 11.85 -4.33
N VAL A 139 9.17 11.43 -3.13
CA VAL A 139 9.28 10.00 -2.80
C VAL A 139 7.91 9.35 -2.63
N MET A 140 6.96 10.07 -2.03
CA MET A 140 5.62 9.58 -1.70
C MET A 140 4.52 10.44 -2.33
N LEU A 141 3.46 9.77 -2.80
CA LEU A 141 2.23 10.38 -3.31
C LEU A 141 1.05 9.89 -2.48
N ASP A 142 0.38 10.82 -1.79
CA ASP A 142 -0.92 10.56 -1.16
C ASP A 142 -2.05 10.65 -2.18
N VAL A 143 -2.89 9.62 -2.20
CA VAL A 143 -4.08 9.50 -3.04
C VAL A 143 -5.28 9.25 -2.13
N GLN A 144 -6.28 10.13 -2.18
CA GLN A 144 -7.54 9.91 -1.48
C GLN A 144 -8.50 9.13 -2.38
N TYR A 145 -9.01 8.01 -1.89
CA TYR A 145 -9.86 7.10 -2.64
C TYR A 145 -11.14 7.77 -3.16
N GLU A 146 -11.78 8.59 -2.34
CA GLU A 146 -12.99 9.33 -2.69
C GLU A 146 -12.71 10.28 -3.87
N THR A 147 -11.61 11.04 -3.81
CA THR A 147 -11.17 11.90 -4.90
C THR A 147 -10.81 11.11 -6.16
N LEU A 148 -10.16 9.95 -6.02
CA LEU A 148 -9.87 9.04 -7.13
C LEU A 148 -11.15 8.48 -7.77
N ALA A 149 -12.18 8.17 -6.97
CA ALA A 149 -13.45 7.70 -7.48
C ALA A 149 -14.27 8.82 -8.15
N ASP A 150 -14.15 10.05 -7.67
CA ASP A 150 -14.82 11.22 -8.25
C ASP A 150 -14.13 11.75 -9.52
N ASN A 151 -12.79 11.68 -9.58
CA ASN A 151 -11.97 12.27 -10.64
C ASN A 151 -11.01 11.22 -11.25
N THR A 152 -11.53 10.04 -11.58
CA THR A 152 -10.73 8.86 -11.94
C THR A 152 -9.70 9.10 -13.02
N ALA A 153 -10.06 9.77 -14.12
CA ALA A 153 -9.11 9.99 -15.20
C ALA A 153 -7.93 10.87 -14.79
N GLU A 154 -8.20 11.94 -14.03
CA GLU A 154 -7.18 12.89 -13.58
C GLU A 154 -6.27 12.28 -12.52
N GLU A 155 -6.83 11.63 -11.51
CA GLU A 155 -6.04 10.99 -10.45
C GLU A 155 -5.21 9.81 -10.98
N ILE A 156 -5.73 9.02 -11.93
CA ILE A 156 -4.93 7.97 -12.59
C ILE A 156 -3.79 8.58 -13.40
N ARG A 157 -4.02 9.68 -14.15
CA ARG A 157 -2.95 10.41 -14.86
C ARG A 157 -1.87 10.90 -13.88
N ARG A 158 -2.28 11.52 -12.77
CA ARG A 158 -1.38 12.00 -11.70
C ARG A 158 -0.51 10.87 -11.14
N ILE A 159 -1.10 9.69 -10.88
CA ILE A 159 -0.37 8.51 -10.41
C ILE A 159 0.65 8.01 -11.46
N VAL A 160 0.24 7.92 -12.73
CA VAL A 160 1.11 7.47 -13.83
C VAL A 160 2.32 8.40 -13.98
N VAL A 161 2.09 9.71 -14.00
CA VAL A 161 3.15 10.73 -14.08
C VAL A 161 4.10 10.65 -12.87
N PHE A 162 3.57 10.49 -11.66
CA PHE A 162 4.37 10.33 -10.45
C PHE A 162 5.33 9.12 -10.51
N CYS A 163 4.91 8.03 -11.15
CA CYS A 163 5.75 6.85 -11.39
C CYS A 163 6.79 7.03 -12.51
N GLY A 164 6.83 8.19 -13.17
CA GLY A 164 7.69 8.46 -14.32
C GLY A 164 7.34 7.61 -15.54
N LEU A 165 6.05 7.34 -15.73
CA LEU A 165 5.52 6.59 -16.87
C LEU A 165 4.84 7.54 -17.86
N GLU A 166 4.88 7.19 -19.13
CA GLU A 166 4.06 7.85 -20.16
C GLU A 166 2.58 7.50 -19.97
N TRP A 167 1.70 8.36 -20.48
CA TRP A 167 0.26 8.07 -20.43
C TRP A 167 -0.11 6.92 -21.36
N ASP A 168 -0.99 6.03 -20.88
CA ASP A 168 -1.57 4.96 -21.69
C ASP A 168 -3.04 4.76 -21.29
N ASP A 169 -3.95 4.77 -22.29
CA ASP A 169 -5.40 4.67 -22.08
C ASP A 169 -5.85 3.34 -21.46
N HIS A 170 -5.04 2.28 -21.55
CA HIS A 170 -5.32 1.02 -20.84
C HIS A 170 -5.35 1.23 -19.31
N CYS A 171 -4.74 2.29 -18.79
CA CYS A 171 -4.85 2.64 -17.37
C CYS A 171 -6.27 2.97 -16.93
N LEU A 172 -7.13 3.47 -17.83
CA LEU A 172 -8.55 3.73 -17.53
C LEU A 172 -9.41 2.47 -17.62
N LYS A 173 -8.96 1.50 -18.43
CA LYS A 173 -9.64 0.21 -18.65
C LYS A 173 -9.07 -0.90 -17.76
N PHE A 174 -8.71 -0.55 -16.53
CA PHE A 174 -7.99 -1.47 -15.65
C PHE A 174 -8.76 -2.76 -15.34
N TYR A 175 -10.09 -2.69 -15.37
CA TYR A 175 -11.01 -3.80 -15.14
C TYR A 175 -11.03 -4.84 -16.29
N GLU A 176 -10.51 -4.50 -17.47
CA GLU A 176 -10.39 -5.42 -18.61
C GLU A 176 -9.12 -6.31 -18.53
N THR A 177 -8.23 -6.03 -17.58
CA THR A 177 -6.95 -6.73 -17.45
C THR A 177 -7.16 -8.17 -16.98
N LYS A 178 -6.74 -9.14 -17.79
CA LYS A 178 -6.93 -10.58 -17.53
C LYS A 178 -5.98 -11.20 -16.50
N ARG A 179 -5.14 -10.40 -15.82
CA ARG A 179 -4.14 -10.92 -14.88
C ARG A 179 -4.80 -11.56 -13.65
N ALA A 180 -4.07 -12.47 -13.03
CA ALA A 180 -4.43 -12.97 -11.71
C ALA A 180 -4.24 -11.86 -10.68
N VAL A 181 -5.28 -11.52 -9.92
CA VAL A 181 -5.20 -10.64 -8.75
C VAL A 181 -5.46 -11.53 -7.54
N ARG A 182 -4.41 -11.81 -6.75
CA ARG A 182 -4.50 -12.68 -5.58
C ARG A 182 -4.69 -11.85 -4.31
N THR A 183 -5.87 -11.23 -4.17
CA THR A 183 -6.21 -10.39 -3.01
C THR A 183 -7.68 -10.56 -2.65
N LEU A 184 -8.05 -10.27 -1.40
CA LEU A 184 -9.46 -10.28 -0.93
C LEU A 184 -10.36 -9.28 -1.69
N SER A 185 -9.76 -8.35 -2.44
CA SER A 185 -10.42 -7.38 -3.31
C SER A 185 -10.49 -7.79 -4.79
N ASP A 186 -10.12 -9.02 -5.18
CA ASP A 186 -10.05 -9.44 -6.61
C ASP A 186 -11.34 -9.13 -7.39
N LEU A 187 -12.50 -9.53 -6.87
CA LEU A 187 -13.79 -9.28 -7.54
C LEU A 187 -14.10 -7.79 -7.72
N GLN A 188 -13.63 -6.94 -6.80
CA GLN A 188 -13.85 -5.49 -6.87
C GLN A 188 -12.95 -4.84 -7.91
N VAL A 189 -11.71 -5.31 -8.05
CA VAL A 189 -10.74 -4.75 -9.02
C VAL A 189 -11.12 -5.09 -10.47
N ARG A 190 -12.00 -6.08 -10.68
CA ARG A 190 -12.55 -6.48 -11.99
C ARG A 190 -13.76 -5.64 -12.43
N GLN A 191 -14.13 -4.61 -11.66
CA GLN A 191 -15.19 -3.69 -12.01
C GLN A 191 -14.62 -2.31 -12.33
N PRO A 192 -15.30 -1.50 -13.19
CA PRO A 192 -14.98 -0.09 -13.36
C PRO A 192 -14.95 0.64 -12.03
N MET A 193 -14.32 1.81 -11.99
CA MET A 193 -14.22 2.57 -10.74
C MET A 193 -15.62 2.89 -10.21
N PHE A 194 -15.89 2.49 -8.97
CA PHE A 194 -17.21 2.58 -8.35
C PHE A 194 -17.14 3.38 -7.05
N LYS A 195 -18.27 4.00 -6.70
CA LYS A 195 -18.44 4.80 -5.48
C LYS A 195 -19.21 4.07 -4.38
N SER A 196 -19.70 2.85 -4.63
CA SER A 196 -20.55 2.09 -3.69
C SER A 196 -19.85 1.68 -2.39
N SER A 197 -18.52 1.77 -2.33
CA SER A 197 -17.80 1.61 -1.08
C SER A 197 -17.91 2.87 -0.21
N ILE A 198 -17.96 4.07 -0.78
CA ILE A 198 -17.96 5.35 -0.07
C ILE A 198 -19.24 5.48 0.78
N GLY A 199 -19.09 5.72 2.08
CA GLY A 199 -20.18 5.82 3.02
C GLY A 199 -20.83 4.46 3.36
N ARG A 200 -20.18 3.34 3.06
CA ARG A 200 -20.73 2.00 3.32
C ARG A 200 -20.97 1.73 4.81
N SER A 201 -20.25 2.41 5.70
CA SER A 201 -20.45 2.35 7.14
C SER A 201 -21.66 3.15 7.65
N GLN A 202 -22.26 4.03 6.83
CA GLN A 202 -23.35 4.94 7.25
C GLN A 202 -24.58 4.23 7.83
N PRO A 203 -25.07 3.10 7.28
CA PRO A 203 -26.20 2.40 7.88
C PRO A 203 -25.89 1.80 9.26
N TYR A 204 -24.60 1.70 9.62
CA TYR A 204 -24.15 0.98 10.82
C TYR A 204 -23.61 1.89 11.93
N GLN A 205 -23.76 3.21 11.81
CA GLN A 205 -23.11 4.19 12.68
C GLN A 205 -23.38 3.96 14.17
N GLU A 206 -24.59 3.50 14.53
CA GLU A 206 -24.98 3.20 15.92
C GLU A 206 -24.14 2.08 16.55
N TRP A 207 -23.75 1.06 15.77
CA TRP A 207 -22.92 -0.05 16.26
C TRP A 207 -21.42 0.22 16.17
N LEU A 208 -21.02 1.29 15.48
CA LEU A 208 -19.61 1.67 15.29
C LEU A 208 -19.11 2.65 16.35
N GLN A 209 -19.86 2.86 17.43
CA GLN A 209 -19.50 3.80 18.49
C GLN A 209 -18.09 3.54 19.08
N PRO A 210 -17.68 2.31 19.43
CA PRO A 210 -16.33 2.06 19.96
C PRO A 210 -15.22 2.43 18.96
N LEU A 211 -15.45 2.20 17.67
CA LEU A 211 -14.51 2.58 16.60
C LEU A 211 -14.42 4.10 16.47
N ARG A 212 -15.57 4.79 16.42
CA ARG A 212 -15.63 6.24 16.28
C ARG A 212 -14.96 6.95 17.46
N ASP A 213 -15.13 6.43 18.67
CA ASP A 213 -14.48 6.98 19.85
C ASP A 213 -12.97 6.76 19.82
N ALA A 214 -12.49 5.60 19.36
CA ALA A 214 -11.07 5.32 19.22
C ALA A 214 -10.38 6.10 18.07
N LEU A 215 -11.14 6.63 17.11
CA LEU A 215 -10.62 7.42 15.98
C LEU A 215 -10.50 8.93 16.28
N LYS A 216 -11.11 9.41 17.37
CA LYS A 216 -10.94 10.79 17.82
C LYS A 216 -9.50 11.01 18.29
#